data_AF-A0A1V5IB82-F1
#
_entry.id   AF-A0A1V5IB82-F1
#
_cell.length_a   1.000
_cell.length_b   1.000
_cell.length_c   1.000
_cell.angle_alpha   90.00
_cell.angle_beta   90.00
_cell.angle_gamma   90.00
#
_symmetry.space_group_name_H-M   'P 1'
#
loop_
_entity.id
_entity.type
_entity.pdbx_description
1 polymer ?
#
loop_
_entity_poly.entity_id
_entity_poly.type
_entity_poly.pdbx_seq_one_letter_code
_entity_poly.pdbx_strand_id
1 'polypeptide(L)'
;MTVKVEKIEGGVPHTTILAAGLIASVVCIYLTYANVLTGTQLFSFFGGLGTVAALIWGSHTIKHLCSYGIGTGVPSAGMIAFGSGVIAMLFATKYGIAAPIVAVVLAAVIGLILGYLANNVLNMRIPVMIQSLVEMAIIGALVLMGYAAMMTGSFELTSLTTGNVQILGLSLPSYQASFLGGALIATAFMLGAIAIQHPFNACLGPNWTQDRMLMLAAECGFLSMITAAIMSMPLISMSAALVSLFVAIIGWYYTYAKYIELSKRDAAAWLESKPIPDVEGH
;
A
#
# COMPACT_ATOMS: atom_id res chain seq x y z
N MET A 1 -19.20 -0.49 -33.81
CA MET A 1 -18.71 -1.52 -32.88
C MET A 1 -18.75 -0.96 -31.47
N THR A 2 -19.76 -1.33 -30.68
CA THR A 2 -19.80 -1.08 -29.24
C THR A 2 -18.83 -2.06 -28.59
N VAL A 3 -17.61 -1.61 -28.29
CA VAL A 3 -16.64 -2.41 -27.53
C VAL A 3 -17.28 -2.69 -26.17
N LYS A 4 -17.76 -3.92 -25.96
CA LYS A 4 -18.10 -4.38 -24.61
C LYS A 4 -16.81 -4.31 -23.82
N VAL A 5 -16.77 -3.42 -22.83
CA VAL A 5 -15.71 -3.42 -21.81
C VAL A 5 -15.94 -4.66 -20.98
N GLU A 6 -15.37 -5.78 -21.40
CA GLU A 6 -15.43 -7.02 -20.63
C GLU A 6 -14.58 -6.85 -19.38
N LYS A 7 -15.25 -6.94 -18.23
CA LYS A 7 -14.64 -6.84 -16.91
C LYS A 7 -13.55 -7.90 -16.79
N ILE A 8 -12.33 -7.49 -16.45
CA ILE A 8 -11.24 -8.43 -16.17
C ILE A 8 -11.58 -9.16 -14.85
N GLU A 9 -12.01 -10.40 -14.94
CA GLU A 9 -12.34 -11.24 -13.78
C GLU A 9 -11.11 -12.02 -13.30
N GLY A 10 -10.93 -12.10 -11.99
CA GLY A 10 -9.86 -12.88 -11.37
C GLY A 10 -10.42 -14.17 -10.75
N GLY A 11 -9.55 -15.14 -10.46
CA GLY A 11 -9.93 -16.41 -9.83
C GLY A 11 -10.40 -16.28 -8.38
N VAL A 12 -9.98 -15.24 -7.66
CA VAL A 12 -10.40 -14.93 -6.29
C VAL A 12 -11.32 -13.71 -6.28
N PRO A 13 -12.49 -13.79 -5.61
CA PRO A 13 -13.42 -12.66 -5.49
C PRO A 13 -12.79 -11.42 -4.83
N HIS A 14 -13.20 -10.24 -5.29
CA HIS A 14 -12.69 -8.97 -4.77
C HIS A 14 -12.95 -8.78 -3.28
N THR A 15 -14.14 -9.17 -2.80
CA THR A 15 -14.52 -9.10 -1.38
C THR A 15 -13.62 -9.95 -0.48
N THR A 16 -13.16 -11.10 -0.97
CA THR A 16 -12.23 -11.97 -0.24
C THR A 16 -10.86 -11.30 -0.09
N ILE A 17 -10.34 -10.70 -1.17
CA ILE A 17 -9.05 -9.99 -1.14
C ILE A 17 -9.15 -8.74 -0.25
N LEU A 18 -10.26 -8.01 -0.32
CA LEU A 18 -10.56 -6.87 0.54
C LEU A 18 -10.55 -7.28 2.02
N ALA A 19 -11.34 -8.28 2.39
CA ALA A 19 -11.45 -8.73 3.78
C ALA A 19 -10.09 -9.23 4.31
N ALA A 20 -9.38 -10.04 3.50
CA ALA A 20 -8.07 -10.54 3.87
C ALA A 20 -7.05 -9.40 4.06
N GLY A 21 -7.00 -8.45 3.12
CA GLY A 21 -6.11 -7.29 3.19
C GLY A 21 -6.41 -6.41 4.40
N LEU A 22 -7.67 -6.05 4.60
CA LEU A 22 -8.09 -5.24 5.75
C LEU A 22 -7.74 -5.90 7.08
N ILE A 23 -8.11 -7.16 7.26
CA ILE A 23 -7.85 -7.90 8.51
C ILE A 23 -6.34 -8.04 8.73
N ALA A 24 -5.59 -8.50 7.72
CA ALA A 24 -4.15 -8.69 7.84
C ALA A 24 -3.43 -7.37 8.14
N SER A 25 -3.77 -6.28 7.45
CA SER A 25 -3.18 -4.96 7.69
C SER A 25 -3.45 -4.44 9.10
N VAL A 26 -4.70 -4.47 9.54
CA VAL A 26 -5.07 -3.98 10.87
C VAL A 26 -4.41 -4.82 11.96
N VAL A 27 -4.45 -6.15 11.84
CA VAL A 27 -3.83 -7.06 12.82
C VAL A 27 -2.31 -6.84 12.87
N CYS A 28 -1.63 -6.79 11.73
CA CYS A 28 -0.18 -6.57 11.70
C CYS A 28 0.21 -5.20 12.24
N ILE A 29 -0.53 -4.13 11.93
CA ILE A 29 -0.26 -2.81 12.53
C ILE A 29 -0.44 -2.88 14.05
N TYR A 30 -1.48 -3.54 14.54
CA TYR A 30 -1.70 -3.75 15.98
C TYR A 30 -0.60 -4.58 16.65
N LEU A 31 -0.02 -5.56 15.97
CA LEU A 31 1.10 -6.35 16.50
C LEU A 31 2.34 -5.47 16.76
N THR A 32 2.47 -4.31 16.12
CA THR A 32 3.51 -3.34 16.47
C THR A 32 3.34 -2.81 17.90
N TYR A 33 2.13 -2.79 18.45
CA TYR A 33 1.88 -2.40 19.85
C TYR A 33 2.53 -3.34 20.87
N ALA A 34 2.91 -4.56 20.48
CA ALA A 34 3.70 -5.45 21.32
C ALA A 34 5.04 -4.82 21.75
N ASN A 35 5.56 -3.85 21.00
CA ASN A 35 6.71 -3.04 21.40
C ASN A 35 6.51 -2.35 22.76
N VAL A 36 5.31 -1.80 23.00
CA VAL A 36 4.95 -1.14 24.26
C VAL A 36 4.86 -2.16 25.39
N LEU A 37 4.25 -3.32 25.13
CA LEU A 37 4.04 -4.36 26.15
C LEU A 37 5.34 -5.05 26.58
N THR A 38 6.30 -5.18 25.67
CA THR A 38 7.55 -5.91 25.90
C THR A 38 8.76 -4.99 26.13
N GLY A 39 8.60 -3.68 25.99
CA GLY A 39 9.69 -2.71 26.13
C GLY A 39 10.77 -2.86 25.04
N THR A 40 10.41 -3.39 23.87
CA THR A 40 11.32 -3.59 22.74
C THR A 40 10.82 -2.86 21.50
N GLN A 41 11.64 -2.82 20.46
CA GLN A 41 11.26 -2.28 19.14
C GLN A 41 11.26 -3.37 18.05
N LEU A 42 11.54 -4.62 18.42
CA LEU A 42 11.69 -5.71 17.47
C LEU A 42 10.40 -6.06 16.72
N PHE A 43 9.21 -5.68 17.22
CA PHE A 43 7.93 -5.97 16.56
C PHE A 43 7.58 -4.93 15.48
N SER A 44 8.44 -3.95 15.22
CA SER A 44 8.20 -2.88 14.23
C SER A 44 8.05 -3.41 12.80
N PHE A 45 8.67 -4.56 12.46
CA PHE A 45 8.52 -5.16 11.13
C PHE A 45 7.06 -5.53 10.80
N PHE A 46 6.21 -5.75 11.80
CA PHE A 46 4.79 -6.02 11.58
C PHE A 46 4.06 -4.84 10.95
N GLY A 47 4.48 -3.59 11.23
CA GLY A 47 3.98 -2.42 10.51
C GLY A 47 4.23 -2.52 9.00
N GLY A 48 5.42 -2.97 8.60
CA GLY A 48 5.78 -3.21 7.20
C GLY A 48 4.97 -4.35 6.57
N LEU A 49 4.77 -5.47 7.28
CA LEU A 49 3.91 -6.57 6.82
C LEU A 49 2.45 -6.12 6.63
N GLY A 50 1.96 -5.28 7.54
CA GLY A 50 0.62 -4.68 7.43
C GLY A 50 0.49 -3.79 6.19
N THR A 51 1.54 -3.05 5.85
CA THR A 51 1.63 -2.30 4.60
C THR A 51 1.60 -3.20 3.38
N VAL A 52 2.37 -4.29 3.35
CA VAL A 52 2.37 -5.24 2.22
C VAL A 52 0.96 -5.80 1.99
N ALA A 53 0.26 -6.21 3.04
CA ALA A 53 -1.12 -6.70 2.94
C ALA A 53 -2.08 -5.64 2.39
N ALA A 54 -1.93 -4.37 2.80
CA ALA A 54 -2.75 -3.27 2.33
C ALA A 54 -2.49 -2.97 0.85
N LEU A 55 -1.23 -3.05 0.41
CA LEU A 55 -0.84 -2.85 -0.99
C LEU A 55 -1.39 -3.96 -1.90
N ILE A 56 -1.39 -5.22 -1.46
CA ILE A 56 -2.00 -6.32 -2.23
C ILE A 56 -3.50 -6.08 -2.46
N TRP A 57 -4.23 -5.71 -1.40
CA TRP A 57 -5.63 -5.30 -1.52
C TRP A 57 -5.78 -4.10 -2.45
N GLY A 58 -4.98 -3.06 -2.25
CA GLY A 58 -5.06 -1.83 -3.00
C GLY A 58 -4.77 -1.97 -4.49
N SER A 59 -3.77 -2.77 -4.87
CA SER A 59 -3.53 -3.08 -6.27
C SER A 59 -4.75 -3.78 -6.87
N HIS A 60 -5.39 -4.69 -6.14
CA HIS A 60 -6.62 -5.33 -6.62
C HIS A 60 -7.80 -4.34 -6.74
N THR A 61 -7.93 -3.38 -5.83
CA THR A 61 -8.91 -2.28 -5.91
C THR A 61 -8.65 -1.38 -7.12
N ILE A 62 -7.39 -1.04 -7.40
CA ILE A 62 -7.01 -0.31 -8.63
C ILE A 62 -7.46 -1.08 -9.86
N LYS A 63 -7.18 -2.39 -9.92
CA LYS A 63 -7.65 -3.25 -11.03
C LYS A 63 -9.17 -3.22 -11.14
N HIS A 64 -9.87 -3.34 -10.00
CA HIS A 64 -11.33 -3.33 -9.98
C HIS A 64 -11.89 -2.01 -10.54
N LEU A 65 -11.33 -0.88 -10.14
CA LEU A 65 -11.69 0.45 -10.65
C LEU A 65 -11.37 0.62 -12.14
N CYS A 66 -10.16 0.27 -12.55
CA CYS A 66 -9.66 0.55 -13.90
C CYS A 66 -10.21 -0.40 -14.96
N SER A 67 -10.72 -1.57 -14.54
CA SER A 67 -11.48 -2.48 -15.43
C SER A 67 -12.72 -1.82 -16.04
N TYR A 68 -13.20 -0.70 -15.51
CA TYR A 68 -14.32 0.07 -16.04
C TYR A 68 -13.91 1.19 -17.01
N GLY A 69 -12.69 1.15 -17.56
CA GLY A 69 -12.27 2.03 -18.67
C GLY A 69 -11.40 3.22 -18.29
N ILE A 70 -10.80 3.23 -17.09
CA ILE A 70 -9.85 4.28 -16.68
C ILE A 70 -8.42 3.85 -17.07
N GLY A 71 -8.11 3.88 -18.37
CA GLY A 71 -6.78 3.50 -18.86
C GLY A 71 -5.65 4.43 -18.36
N THR A 72 -5.95 5.72 -18.14
CA THR A 72 -4.95 6.76 -17.79
C THR A 72 -5.06 7.30 -16.36
N GLY A 73 -6.08 6.92 -15.60
CA GLY A 73 -6.32 7.39 -14.22
C GLY A 73 -5.84 6.44 -13.12
N VAL A 74 -5.10 5.39 -13.46
CA VAL A 74 -4.41 4.55 -12.46
C VAL A 74 -3.49 5.39 -11.57
N PRO A 75 -2.71 6.36 -12.10
CA PRO A 75 -1.85 7.15 -11.26
C PRO A 75 -2.59 8.08 -10.31
N SER A 76 -3.68 8.71 -10.77
CA SER A 76 -4.46 9.63 -9.95
C SER A 76 -5.21 8.89 -8.82
N ALA A 77 -5.68 7.67 -9.06
CA ALA A 77 -6.33 6.86 -8.01
C ALA A 77 -5.38 6.58 -6.84
N GLY A 78 -4.12 6.22 -7.13
CA GLY A 78 -3.10 6.06 -6.09
C GLY A 78 -2.80 7.37 -5.37
N MET A 79 -2.62 8.48 -6.07
CA MET A 79 -2.33 9.77 -5.40
C MET A 79 -3.48 10.26 -4.51
N ILE A 80 -4.74 10.04 -4.92
CA ILE A 80 -5.92 10.37 -4.11
C ILE A 80 -5.98 9.48 -2.86
N ALA A 81 -5.66 8.20 -2.99
CA ALA A 81 -5.59 7.25 -1.88
C ALA A 81 -4.64 7.75 -0.77
N PHE A 82 -3.43 8.15 -1.16
CA PHE A 82 -2.43 8.59 -0.20
C PHE A 82 -2.69 10.02 0.30
N GLY A 83 -3.27 10.90 -0.52
CA GLY A 83 -3.67 12.25 -0.08
C GLY A 83 -4.74 12.20 1.01
N SER A 84 -5.81 11.43 0.78
CA SER A 84 -6.85 11.19 1.79
C SER A 84 -6.34 10.36 2.98
N GLY A 85 -5.48 9.38 2.71
CA GLY A 85 -4.86 8.52 3.71
C GLY A 85 -3.97 9.26 4.71
N VAL A 86 -3.16 10.23 4.27
CA VAL A 86 -2.34 11.08 5.18
C VAL A 86 -3.24 11.80 6.16
N ILE A 87 -4.31 12.43 5.66
CA ILE A 87 -5.25 13.18 6.51
C ILE A 87 -5.87 12.22 7.53
N ALA A 88 -6.47 11.11 7.08
CA ALA A 88 -7.11 10.13 7.96
C ALA A 88 -6.14 9.58 9.02
N MET A 89 -4.93 9.19 8.61
CA MET A 89 -3.91 8.64 9.50
C MET A 89 -3.49 9.65 10.56
N LEU A 90 -3.18 10.89 10.19
CA LEU A 90 -2.71 11.92 11.13
C LEU A 90 -3.78 12.31 12.16
N PHE A 91 -5.07 12.33 11.77
CA PHE A 91 -6.14 12.55 12.74
C PHE A 91 -6.34 11.34 13.66
N ALA A 92 -6.20 10.13 13.12
CA ALA A 92 -6.38 8.90 13.88
C ALA A 92 -5.29 8.66 14.93
N THR A 93 -4.04 9.05 14.67
CA THR A 93 -2.92 8.85 15.62
C THR A 93 -3.09 9.59 16.95
N LYS A 94 -4.03 10.54 17.05
CA LYS A 94 -4.43 11.18 18.31
C LYS A 94 -5.21 10.28 19.27
N TYR A 95 -5.75 9.16 18.78
CA TYR A 95 -6.60 8.26 19.56
C TYR A 95 -5.80 7.09 20.17
N GLY A 96 -4.47 7.20 20.25
CA GLY A 96 -3.60 6.21 20.90
C GLY A 96 -3.77 4.81 20.31
N ILE A 97 -4.03 3.83 21.17
CA ILE A 97 -4.24 2.42 20.79
C ILE A 97 -5.39 2.24 19.78
N ALA A 98 -6.40 3.12 19.80
CA ALA A 98 -7.52 3.02 18.85
C ALA A 98 -7.16 3.53 17.44
N ALA A 99 -5.96 4.10 17.24
CA ALA A 99 -5.57 4.76 15.99
C ALA A 99 -5.77 3.90 14.74
N PRO A 100 -5.39 2.61 14.66
CA PRO A 100 -5.62 1.82 13.45
C PRO A 100 -7.10 1.70 13.05
N ILE A 101 -8.00 1.49 14.02
CA ILE A 101 -9.44 1.42 13.75
C ILE A 101 -10.01 2.78 13.39
N VAL A 102 -9.61 3.84 14.11
CA VAL A 102 -10.05 5.20 13.82
C VAL A 102 -9.58 5.63 12.43
N ALA A 103 -8.38 5.23 12.00
CA ALA A 103 -7.87 5.51 10.67
C ALA A 103 -8.74 4.87 9.58
N VAL A 104 -9.16 3.62 9.76
CA VAL A 104 -10.09 2.95 8.84
C VAL A 104 -11.42 3.71 8.75
N VAL A 105 -12.01 4.09 9.88
CA VAL A 105 -13.29 4.79 9.92
C VAL A 105 -13.20 6.17 9.28
N LEU A 106 -12.20 6.98 9.66
CA LEU A 106 -12.01 8.32 9.10
C LEU A 106 -11.70 8.27 7.60
N ALA A 107 -10.85 7.33 7.18
CA ALA A 107 -10.53 7.14 5.78
C ALA A 107 -11.75 6.71 4.97
N ALA A 108 -12.59 5.83 5.50
CA ALA A 108 -13.83 5.41 4.84
C ALA A 108 -14.78 6.60 4.62
N VAL A 109 -14.92 7.48 5.61
CA VAL A 109 -15.75 8.70 5.50
C VAL A 109 -15.18 9.65 4.45
N ILE A 110 -13.87 9.92 4.48
CA ILE A 110 -13.22 10.80 3.50
C ILE A 110 -13.33 10.21 2.09
N GLY A 111 -13.07 8.91 1.93
CA GLY A 111 -13.18 8.21 0.65
C GLY A 111 -14.63 8.19 0.13
N LEU A 112 -15.64 8.13 1.00
CA LEU A 112 -17.05 8.23 0.61
C LEU A 112 -17.38 9.62 0.07
N ILE A 113 -16.88 10.69 0.74
CA ILE A 113 -17.05 12.06 0.27
C ILE A 113 -16.38 12.23 -1.10
N LEU A 114 -15.12 11.81 -1.24
CA LEU A 114 -14.37 11.92 -2.50
C LEU A 114 -15.02 11.07 -3.61
N GLY A 115 -15.47 9.87 -3.28
CA GLY A 115 -16.22 8.99 -4.15
C GLY A 115 -17.50 9.62 -4.69
N TYR A 116 -18.29 10.20 -3.78
CA TYR A 116 -19.53 10.90 -4.12
C TYR A 116 -19.26 12.10 -5.03
N LEU A 117 -18.25 12.92 -4.71
CA LEU A 117 -17.86 14.06 -5.54
C LEU A 117 -17.38 13.63 -6.92
N ALA A 118 -16.52 12.62 -7.01
CA ALA A 118 -16.01 12.10 -8.28
C ALA A 118 -17.13 11.53 -9.15
N ASN A 119 -18.05 10.77 -8.58
CA ASN A 119 -19.10 10.13 -9.36
C ASN A 119 -20.25 11.07 -9.73
N ASN A 120 -20.72 11.90 -8.78
CA ASN A 120 -21.94 12.69 -8.93
C ASN A 120 -21.70 14.16 -9.31
N VAL A 121 -20.59 14.76 -8.86
CA VAL A 121 -20.28 16.17 -9.16
C VAL A 121 -19.41 16.29 -10.41
N LEU A 122 -18.33 15.50 -10.47
CA LEU A 122 -17.45 15.44 -11.66
C LEU A 122 -18.02 14.56 -12.77
N ASN A 123 -19.15 13.88 -12.49
CA ASN A 123 -19.92 13.13 -13.46
C ASN A 123 -19.10 12.04 -14.20
N MET A 124 -18.16 11.39 -13.50
CA MET A 124 -17.36 10.29 -14.05
C MET A 124 -18.22 9.05 -14.38
N ARG A 125 -19.34 8.86 -13.66
CA ARG A 125 -20.35 7.80 -13.89
C ARG A 125 -19.78 6.39 -13.93
N ILE A 126 -18.85 6.09 -13.03
CA ILE A 126 -18.22 4.77 -12.95
C ILE A 126 -18.91 3.97 -11.84
N PRO A 127 -19.50 2.79 -12.13
CA PRO A 127 -20.35 2.07 -11.18
C PRO A 127 -19.70 1.75 -9.83
N VAL A 128 -18.39 1.48 -9.83
CA VAL A 128 -17.62 1.10 -8.64
C VAL A 128 -16.85 2.26 -8.01
N MET A 129 -16.99 3.50 -8.52
CA MET A 129 -16.18 4.65 -8.12
C MET A 129 -16.21 4.92 -6.62
N ILE A 130 -17.42 4.98 -6.05
CA ILE A 130 -17.58 5.34 -4.63
C ILE A 130 -16.94 4.27 -3.76
N GLN A 131 -17.22 2.99 -4.01
CA GLN A 131 -16.64 1.89 -3.28
C GLN A 131 -15.11 1.88 -3.43
N SER A 132 -14.58 1.96 -4.65
CA SER A 132 -13.14 1.95 -4.87
C SER A 132 -12.44 3.12 -4.18
N LEU A 133 -13.00 4.34 -4.18
CA LEU A 133 -12.38 5.46 -3.48
C LEU A 133 -12.47 5.37 -1.95
N VAL A 134 -13.54 4.77 -1.41
CA VAL A 134 -13.61 4.39 0.01
C VAL A 134 -12.47 3.44 0.37
N GLU A 135 -12.34 2.34 -0.39
CA GLU A 135 -11.29 1.35 -0.17
C GLU A 135 -9.91 1.97 -0.29
N MET A 136 -9.65 2.73 -1.36
CA MET A 136 -8.35 3.35 -1.61
C MET A 136 -7.95 4.32 -0.50
N ALA A 137 -8.88 5.11 0.04
CA ALA A 137 -8.60 5.98 1.18
C ALA A 137 -8.18 5.16 2.42
N ILE A 138 -8.88 4.06 2.71
CA ILE A 138 -8.54 3.15 3.82
C ILE A 138 -7.15 2.55 3.61
N ILE A 139 -6.87 2.05 2.41
CA ILE A 139 -5.57 1.48 2.04
C ILE A 139 -4.46 2.52 2.23
N GLY A 140 -4.66 3.75 1.74
CA GLY A 140 -3.70 4.84 1.91
C GLY A 140 -3.40 5.10 3.38
N ALA A 141 -4.44 5.16 4.23
CA ALA A 141 -4.28 5.37 5.66
C ALA A 141 -3.52 4.21 6.34
N LEU A 142 -3.85 2.97 6.00
CA LEU A 142 -3.19 1.77 6.56
C LEU A 142 -1.74 1.63 6.10
N VAL A 143 -1.42 1.90 4.83
CA VAL A 143 -0.05 1.87 4.32
C VAL A 143 0.81 2.93 5.00
N LEU A 144 0.31 4.16 5.12
CA LEU A 144 1.04 5.23 5.78
C LEU A 144 1.23 4.95 7.28
N MET A 145 0.20 4.42 7.94
CA MET A 145 0.28 4.01 9.33
C MET A 145 1.24 2.83 9.53
N GLY A 146 1.22 1.83 8.65
CA GLY A 146 2.12 0.69 8.69
C GLY A 146 3.58 1.10 8.51
N TYR A 147 3.87 2.00 7.57
CA TYR A 147 5.21 2.57 7.44
C TYR A 147 5.62 3.42 8.64
N ALA A 148 4.71 4.25 9.16
CA ALA A 148 4.97 5.04 10.36
C ALA A 148 5.28 4.13 11.57
N ALA A 149 4.49 3.07 11.75
CA ALA A 149 4.66 2.05 12.79
C ALA A 149 5.99 1.31 12.64
N MET A 150 6.37 0.96 11.42
CA MET A 150 7.64 0.29 11.16
C MET A 150 8.85 1.20 11.37
N MET A 151 8.77 2.45 10.92
CA MET A 151 9.90 3.39 10.99
C MET A 151 10.15 3.91 12.39
N THR A 152 9.09 4.08 13.20
CA THR A 152 9.19 4.68 14.54
C THR A 152 8.97 3.68 15.67
N GLY A 153 8.53 2.46 15.35
CA GLY A 153 8.16 1.44 16.32
C GLY A 153 6.81 1.65 17.01
N SER A 154 6.04 2.66 16.59
CA SER A 154 4.73 3.01 17.13
C SER A 154 3.86 3.73 16.08
N PHE A 155 2.54 3.65 16.23
CA PHE A 155 1.60 4.41 15.39
C PHE A 155 0.97 5.60 16.13
N GLU A 156 1.41 5.89 17.36
CA GLU A 156 0.91 7.01 18.15
C GLU A 156 1.57 8.33 17.77
N LEU A 157 0.80 9.43 17.83
CA LEU A 157 1.24 10.74 17.35
C LEU A 157 2.58 11.19 17.97
N THR A 158 2.79 10.97 19.26
CA THR A 158 4.01 11.38 19.98
C THR A 158 5.26 10.78 19.36
N SER A 159 5.24 9.49 19.01
CA SER A 159 6.37 8.80 18.36
C SER A 159 6.61 9.28 16.92
N LEU A 160 5.58 9.85 16.27
CA LEU A 160 5.69 10.40 14.92
C LEU A 160 6.25 11.82 14.92
N THR A 161 5.97 12.60 15.97
CA THR A 161 6.40 14.00 16.09
C THR A 161 7.75 14.17 16.79
N THR A 162 8.20 13.16 17.54
CA THR A 162 9.38 13.27 18.41
C THR A 162 10.32 12.10 18.19
N GLY A 163 11.56 12.40 17.82
CA GLY A 163 12.66 11.45 17.87
C GLY A 163 13.76 11.93 18.80
N ASN A 164 14.96 11.37 18.66
CA ASN A 164 16.09 11.63 19.55
C ASN A 164 17.35 11.97 18.76
N VAL A 165 18.17 12.88 19.28
CA VAL A 165 19.51 13.16 18.77
C VAL A 165 20.50 12.97 19.91
N GLN A 166 21.62 12.30 19.63
CA GLN A 166 22.70 12.17 20.60
C GLN A 166 23.73 13.27 20.41
N ILE A 167 23.95 14.06 21.46
CA ILE A 167 25.00 15.08 21.51
C ILE A 167 25.89 14.73 22.70
N LEU A 168 27.17 14.43 22.43
CA LEU A 168 28.16 14.08 23.47
C LEU A 168 27.70 12.94 24.41
N GLY A 169 26.95 11.96 23.88
CA GLY A 169 26.42 10.83 24.65
C GLY A 169 25.12 11.11 25.41
N LEU A 170 24.59 12.33 25.35
CA LEU A 170 23.29 12.69 25.92
C LEU A 170 22.21 12.60 24.84
N SER A 171 21.14 11.82 25.10
CA SER A 171 19.97 11.74 24.22
C SER A 171 19.01 12.88 24.52
N LEU A 172 18.81 13.78 23.56
CA LEU A 172 17.88 14.90 23.66
C LEU A 172 16.71 14.71 22.68
N PRO A 173 15.47 15.06 23.07
CA PRO A 173 14.34 14.98 22.17
C PRO A 173 14.48 15.99 21.03
N SER A 174 14.17 15.56 19.81
CA SER A 174 14.21 16.39 18.60
C SER A 174 12.95 16.20 17.77
N TYR A 175 12.31 17.31 17.44
CA TYR A 175 11.14 17.32 16.55
C TYR A 175 11.55 17.24 15.07
N GLN A 176 12.75 17.70 14.72
CA GLN A 176 13.28 17.62 13.36
C GLN A 176 13.73 16.21 13.00
N ALA A 177 14.34 15.49 13.95
CA ALA A 177 14.75 14.10 13.77
C ALA A 177 13.59 13.13 14.08
N SER A 178 12.42 13.36 13.48
CA SER A 178 11.20 12.56 13.67
C SER A 178 10.61 12.14 12.32
N PHE A 179 9.61 11.27 12.34
CA PHE A 179 8.92 10.85 11.11
C PHE A 179 8.25 12.02 10.37
N LEU A 180 7.61 12.93 11.11
CA LEU A 180 6.95 14.09 10.52
C LEU A 180 7.95 15.22 10.24
N GLY A 181 8.81 15.57 11.19
CA GLY A 181 9.76 16.68 11.03
C GLY A 181 10.88 16.38 10.03
N GLY A 182 11.26 15.11 9.89
CA GLY A 182 12.24 14.63 8.91
C GLY A 182 11.64 14.34 7.53
N ALA A 183 10.38 14.70 7.31
CA ALA A 183 9.64 14.50 6.06
C ALA A 183 9.56 13.03 5.58
N LEU A 184 9.76 12.04 6.46
CA LEU A 184 9.66 10.61 6.11
C LEU A 184 8.25 10.22 5.67
N ILE A 185 7.23 10.95 6.14
CA ILE A 185 5.85 10.79 5.65
C ILE A 185 5.73 11.02 4.14
N ALA A 186 6.51 11.95 3.56
CA ALA A 186 6.50 12.19 2.12
C ALA A 186 7.13 11.02 1.35
N THR A 187 8.18 10.41 1.91
CA THR A 187 8.76 9.21 1.32
C THR A 187 7.83 8.00 1.47
N ALA A 188 7.21 7.80 2.63
CA ALA A 188 6.22 6.75 2.86
C ALA A 188 5.02 6.90 1.90
N PHE A 189 4.58 8.13 1.66
CA PHE A 189 3.57 8.47 0.67
C PHE A 189 4.00 8.01 -0.72
N MET A 190 5.19 8.41 -1.18
CA MET A 190 5.65 8.08 -2.55
C MET A 190 5.91 6.59 -2.73
N LEU A 191 6.50 5.94 -1.72
CA LEU A 191 6.72 4.49 -1.71
C LEU A 191 5.39 3.74 -1.83
N GLY A 192 4.40 4.08 -1.01
CA GLY A 192 3.07 3.47 -1.08
C GLY A 192 2.37 3.77 -2.41
N ALA A 193 2.41 5.02 -2.87
CA ALA A 193 1.75 5.45 -4.10
C ALA A 193 2.30 4.73 -5.33
N ILE A 194 3.61 4.56 -5.43
CA ILE A 194 4.21 3.82 -6.55
C ILE A 194 3.90 2.33 -6.42
N ALA A 195 4.06 1.76 -5.22
CA ALA A 195 3.90 0.33 -4.99
C ALA A 195 2.46 -0.16 -5.22
N ILE A 196 1.44 0.65 -4.94
CA ILE A 196 0.03 0.25 -5.18
C ILE A 196 -0.31 0.23 -6.67
N GLN A 197 0.25 1.17 -7.45
CA GLN A 197 -0.11 1.42 -8.86
C GLN A 197 0.66 0.52 -9.83
N HIS A 198 1.94 0.28 -9.54
CA HIS A 198 2.82 -0.46 -10.42
C HIS A 198 2.29 -1.86 -10.81
N PRO A 199 1.75 -2.68 -9.89
CA PRO A 199 1.38 -4.06 -10.20
C PRO A 199 0.31 -4.17 -11.28
N PHE A 200 -0.72 -3.32 -11.23
CA PHE A 200 -1.75 -3.30 -12.26
C PHE A 200 -1.20 -2.80 -13.59
N ASN A 201 -0.45 -1.69 -13.58
CA ASN A 201 0.11 -1.09 -14.79
C ASN A 201 1.10 -2.01 -15.51
N ALA A 202 1.96 -2.70 -14.75
CA ALA A 202 2.97 -3.61 -15.30
C ALA A 202 2.36 -4.95 -15.77
N CYS A 203 1.24 -5.38 -15.19
CA CYS A 203 0.57 -6.61 -15.61
C CYS A 203 -0.53 -6.38 -16.67
N LEU A 204 -0.82 -5.13 -17.05
CA LEU A 204 -1.86 -4.80 -18.01
C LEU A 204 -1.50 -5.32 -19.40
N GLY A 205 -2.38 -6.11 -19.98
CA GLY A 205 -2.21 -6.66 -21.32
C GLY A 205 -3.07 -7.90 -21.56
N PRO A 206 -3.01 -8.49 -22.77
CA PRO A 206 -3.82 -9.65 -23.16
C PRO A 206 -3.61 -10.87 -22.26
N ASN A 207 -2.41 -11.03 -21.70
CA ASN A 207 -2.05 -12.16 -20.83
C ASN A 207 -2.15 -11.79 -19.35
N TRP A 208 -3.10 -10.93 -18.98
CA TRP A 208 -3.29 -10.57 -17.58
C TRP A 208 -3.75 -11.80 -16.77
N THR A 209 -3.12 -12.01 -15.62
CA THR A 209 -3.48 -13.06 -14.67
C THR A 209 -3.50 -12.47 -13.26
N GLN A 210 -4.48 -12.85 -12.45
CA GLN A 210 -4.67 -12.27 -11.12
C GLN A 210 -3.52 -12.64 -10.17
N ASP A 211 -3.04 -13.88 -10.24
CA ASP A 211 -1.97 -14.39 -9.38
C ASP A 211 -0.65 -13.67 -9.65
N ARG A 212 -0.27 -13.46 -10.92
CA ARG A 212 0.93 -12.69 -11.29
C ARG A 212 0.85 -11.27 -10.77
N MET A 213 -0.30 -10.62 -10.93
CA MET A 213 -0.50 -9.25 -10.46
C MET A 213 -0.41 -9.13 -8.94
N LEU A 214 -1.08 -10.02 -8.19
CA LEU A 214 -1.04 -9.99 -6.72
C LEU A 214 0.37 -10.34 -6.20
N MET A 215 1.09 -11.22 -6.89
CA MET A 215 2.50 -11.53 -6.56
C MET A 215 3.41 -10.32 -6.80
N LEU A 216 3.20 -9.57 -7.89
CA LEU A 216 3.91 -8.32 -8.15
C LEU A 216 3.56 -7.24 -7.10
N ALA A 217 2.32 -7.20 -6.62
CA ALA A 217 1.93 -6.29 -5.55
C ALA A 217 2.63 -6.62 -4.23
N ALA A 218 2.77 -7.91 -3.91
CA ALA A 218 3.54 -8.35 -2.76
C ALA A 218 5.03 -8.00 -2.91
N GLU A 219 5.62 -8.22 -4.08
CA GLU A 219 7.00 -7.86 -4.41
C GLU A 219 7.25 -6.36 -4.25
N CYS A 220 6.41 -5.51 -4.83
CA CYS A 220 6.52 -4.05 -4.71
C CYS A 220 6.34 -3.59 -3.26
N GLY A 221 5.47 -4.25 -2.50
CA GLY A 221 5.30 -4.02 -1.06
C GLY A 221 6.57 -4.35 -0.27
N PHE A 222 7.18 -5.51 -0.50
CA PHE A 222 8.42 -5.86 0.20
C PHE A 222 9.61 -5.02 -0.26
N LEU A 223 9.68 -4.65 -1.55
CA LEU A 223 10.71 -3.74 -2.06
C LEU A 223 10.63 -2.37 -1.38
N SER A 224 9.42 -1.82 -1.24
CA SER A 224 9.21 -0.56 -0.52
C SER A 224 9.42 -0.69 0.99
N MET A 225 9.15 -1.87 1.58
CA MET A 225 9.52 -2.20 2.96
C MET A 225 11.04 -2.19 3.17
N ILE A 226 11.87 -2.62 2.21
CA ILE A 226 13.35 -2.52 2.31
C ILE A 226 13.75 -1.05 2.48
N THR A 227 13.20 -0.14 1.67
CA THR A 227 13.49 1.30 1.79
C THR A 227 13.04 1.82 3.15
N ALA A 228 11.84 1.44 3.61
CA ALA A 228 11.35 1.84 4.92
C ALA A 228 12.24 1.35 6.07
N ALA A 229 12.82 0.14 5.95
CA ALA A 229 13.71 -0.42 6.97
C ALA A 229 15.01 0.38 7.08
N ILE A 230 15.59 0.77 5.94
CA ILE A 230 16.79 1.62 5.91
C ILE A 230 16.48 2.99 6.54
N MET A 231 15.33 3.58 6.22
CA MET A 231 14.91 4.86 6.79
C MET A 231 14.57 4.79 8.28
N SER A 232 14.29 3.59 8.82
CA SER A 232 14.02 3.38 10.25
C SER A 232 15.28 3.39 11.11
N MET A 233 16.46 3.11 10.54
CA MET A 233 17.72 2.97 11.28
C MET A 233 18.08 4.17 12.18
N PRO A 234 17.78 5.43 11.81
CA PRO A 234 18.01 6.59 12.67
C PRO A 234 16.95 6.80 13.77
N LEU A 235 15.81 6.11 13.71
CA LEU A 235 14.63 6.35 14.56
C LEU A 235 14.41 5.25 15.61
N ILE A 236 14.72 4.00 15.27
CA ILE A 236 14.62 2.85 16.17
C ILE A 236 15.99 2.21 16.38
N SER A 237 16.08 1.29 17.33
CA SER A 237 17.31 0.55 17.60
C SER A 237 17.79 -0.20 16.36
N MET A 238 19.10 -0.23 16.16
CA MET A 238 19.73 -0.87 15.00
C MET A 238 19.30 -2.33 14.86
N SER A 239 19.14 -3.07 15.96
CA SER A 239 18.67 -4.46 15.94
C SER A 239 17.24 -4.58 15.40
N ALA A 240 16.33 -3.70 15.79
CA ALA A 240 14.95 -3.68 15.29
C ALA A 240 14.87 -3.31 13.80
N ALA A 241 15.66 -2.32 13.36
CA ALA A 241 15.75 -1.95 11.95
C ALA A 241 16.30 -3.10 11.10
N LEU A 242 17.34 -3.80 11.59
CA LEU A 242 17.92 -4.97 10.92
C LEU A 242 16.93 -6.13 10.81
N VAL A 243 16.16 -6.44 11.86
CA VAL A 243 15.10 -7.46 11.78
C VAL A 243 14.10 -7.10 10.68
N SER A 244 13.65 -5.85 10.63
CA SER A 244 12.73 -5.38 9.60
C SER A 244 13.33 -5.50 8.20
N LEU A 245 14.61 -5.18 8.05
CA LEU A 245 15.34 -5.32 6.79
C LEU A 245 15.45 -6.78 6.33
N PHE A 246 15.80 -7.71 7.23
CA PHE A 246 15.90 -9.13 6.89
C PHE A 246 14.55 -9.71 6.47
N VAL A 247 13.47 -9.40 7.21
CA VAL A 247 12.11 -9.82 6.84
C VAL A 247 11.74 -9.28 5.46
N ALA A 248 12.04 -8.00 5.18
CA ALA A 248 11.75 -7.37 3.90
C ALA A 248 12.51 -8.03 2.74
N ILE A 249 13.82 -8.32 2.90
CA ILE A 249 14.65 -8.97 1.87
C ILE A 249 14.17 -10.40 1.58
N ILE A 250 13.85 -11.18 2.62
CA ILE A 250 13.35 -12.56 2.46
C ILE A 250 12.01 -12.55 1.72
N GLY A 251 11.09 -11.69 2.14
CA GLY A 251 9.78 -11.53 1.50
C GLY A 251 9.90 -11.07 0.05
N TRP A 252 10.77 -10.09 -0.21
CA TRP A 252 11.04 -9.58 -1.56
C TRP A 252 11.62 -10.68 -2.46
N TYR A 253 12.65 -11.40 -2.01
CA TYR A 253 13.27 -12.46 -2.82
C TYR A 253 12.25 -13.55 -3.20
N TYR A 254 11.45 -14.01 -2.24
CA TYR A 254 10.42 -15.02 -2.48
C TYR A 254 9.38 -14.54 -3.50
N THR A 255 8.83 -13.34 -3.29
CA THR A 255 7.78 -12.78 -4.16
C THR A 255 8.31 -12.44 -5.54
N TYR A 256 9.52 -11.91 -5.65
CA TYR A 256 10.21 -11.67 -6.92
C TYR A 256 10.43 -12.97 -7.70
N ALA A 257 10.99 -14.01 -7.07
CA ALA A 257 11.22 -15.29 -7.72
C ALA A 257 9.91 -15.91 -8.24
N LYS A 258 8.84 -15.85 -7.44
CA LYS A 258 7.51 -16.31 -7.86
C LYS A 258 6.89 -15.45 -8.95
N TYR A 259 7.05 -14.13 -8.91
CA TYR A 259 6.61 -13.26 -9.99
C TYR A 259 7.30 -13.61 -11.32
N ILE A 260 8.60 -13.87 -11.31
CA ILE A 260 9.35 -14.29 -12.50
C ILE A 260 8.88 -15.66 -13.02
N GLU A 261 8.59 -16.62 -12.14
CA GLU A 261 8.02 -17.93 -12.50
C GLU A 261 6.66 -17.77 -13.22
N LEU A 262 5.75 -16.98 -12.64
CA LEU A 262 4.43 -16.71 -13.22
C LEU A 262 4.53 -15.92 -14.54
N SER A 263 5.48 -14.99 -14.62
CA SER A 263 5.75 -14.23 -15.85
C SER A 263 6.24 -15.13 -16.98
N LYS A 264 7.11 -16.11 -16.68
CA LYS A 264 7.57 -17.11 -17.67
C LYS A 264 6.43 -18.02 -18.14
N ARG A 265 5.56 -18.45 -17.22
CA ARG A 265 4.34 -19.22 -17.55
C ARG A 265 3.49 -18.46 -18.57
N ASP A 266 3.24 -17.19 -18.30
CA ASP A 266 2.33 -16.37 -19.12
C ASP A 266 2.98 -15.89 -20.43
N ALA A 267 4.31 -15.79 -20.47
CA ALA A 267 5.07 -15.48 -21.69
C ALA A 267 5.02 -16.62 -22.72
N ALA A 268 4.88 -17.88 -22.29
CA ALA A 268 4.76 -19.01 -23.20
C ALA A 268 3.50 -18.91 -24.09
N ALA A 269 2.43 -18.27 -23.62
CA ALA A 269 1.21 -18.03 -24.38
C ALA A 269 1.36 -16.97 -25.49
N TRP A 270 2.46 -16.20 -25.51
CA TRP A 270 2.73 -15.21 -26.57
C TRP A 270 3.37 -15.80 -27.83
N LEU A 271 3.92 -17.01 -27.77
CA LEU A 271 4.57 -17.64 -28.93
C LEU A 271 3.59 -17.87 -30.08
N GLU A 272 2.28 -17.97 -29.79
CA GLU A 272 1.22 -18.17 -30.77
C GLU A 272 0.38 -16.91 -31.06
N SER A 273 0.53 -15.84 -30.27
CA SER A 273 -0.24 -14.60 -30.47
C SER A 273 0.48 -13.67 -31.45
N LYS A 274 -0.12 -13.42 -32.61
CA LYS A 274 0.38 -12.40 -33.55
C LYS A 274 0.40 -11.03 -32.85
N PRO A 275 1.55 -10.33 -32.74
CA PRO A 275 1.66 -9.05 -32.03
C PRO A 275 0.87 -7.90 -32.66
N ILE A 276 0.46 -8.07 -33.91
CA ILE A 276 -0.25 -7.10 -34.73
C ILE A 276 -1.41 -7.87 -35.38
N PRO A 277 -2.67 -7.44 -35.21
CA PRO A 277 -3.74 -7.95 -36.06
C PRO A 277 -3.35 -7.67 -37.50
N ASP A 278 -3.23 -8.70 -38.33
CA ASP A 278 -3.13 -8.48 -39.77
C ASP A 278 -4.32 -7.60 -40.14
N VAL A 279 -4.04 -6.45 -40.74
CA VAL A 279 -5.06 -5.51 -41.17
C VAL A 279 -5.83 -6.20 -42.30
N GLU A 280 -6.86 -6.96 -41.96
CA GLU A 280 -7.76 -7.54 -42.96
C GLU A 280 -8.56 -6.40 -43.60
N GLY A 281 -8.19 -6.09 -44.84
CA GLY A 281 -9.12 -5.55 -45.85
C GLY A 281 -9.25 -4.03 -45.89
N HIS A 282 -8.38 -3.39 -46.67
CA HIS A 282 -8.81 -2.35 -47.61
C HIS A 282 -8.67 -2.90 -49.03
#